data_AF-A0A348WI52-F1
#
_entry.id   AF-A0A348WI52-F1
#
_cell.length_a   1.000
_cell.length_b   1.000
_cell.length_c   1.000
_cell.angle_alpha   90.00
_cell.angle_beta   90.00
_cell.angle_gamma   90.00
#
_symmetry.space_group_name_H-M   'P 1'
#
loop_
_entity.id
_entity.type
_entity.pdbx_description
1 polymer ?
#
loop_
_entity_poly.entity_id
_entity_poly.type
_entity_poly.pdbx_seq_one_letter_code
_entity_poly.pdbx_strand_id
1 'polypeptide(L)'
;MIQADLNILLPEIVLAVYAMLGLLGAVYTGKDRMAGMLVWLTAGLFVALAFYIASATGTRTAFGGMFIDDGFARFAKVTILLSAAAVLVMSQDYMARRNLLKFE
;
A
#
# COMPACT_ATOMS: atom_id res chain seq x y z
N MET A 1 -17.99 1.06 20.59
CA MET A 1 -17.77 0.03 19.55
C MET A 1 -17.02 0.56 18.31
N ILE A 2 -16.21 1.63 18.43
CA ILE A 2 -15.38 2.16 17.31
C ILE A 2 -14.07 1.36 17.13
N GLN A 3 -13.53 0.79 18.20
CA GLN A 3 -12.25 0.08 18.17
C GLN A 3 -12.29 -1.20 17.32
N ALA A 4 -13.41 -1.91 17.30
CA ALA A 4 -13.60 -3.08 16.44
C ALA A 4 -13.68 -2.68 14.96
N ASP A 5 -14.36 -1.57 14.67
CA ASP A 5 -14.50 -1.01 13.32
C ASP A 5 -13.15 -0.52 12.76
N LEU A 6 -12.33 0.13 13.59
CA LEU A 6 -10.99 0.57 13.19
C LEU A 6 -10.05 -0.60 12.91
N ASN A 7 -10.21 -1.72 13.61
CA ASN A 7 -9.37 -2.90 13.40
C ASN A 7 -9.64 -3.56 12.03
N ILE A 8 -10.84 -3.38 11.48
CA ILE A 8 -11.20 -3.86 10.14
C ILE A 8 -10.51 -3.02 9.05
N LEU A 9 -10.29 -1.73 9.29
CA LEU A 9 -9.60 -0.78 8.38
C LEU A 9 -8.10 -0.64 8.65
N LEU A 10 -7.54 -1.49 9.52
CA LEU A 10 -6.14 -1.40 9.91
C LEU A 10 -5.17 -1.45 8.71
N PRO A 11 -5.33 -2.35 7.72
CA PRO A 11 -4.45 -2.38 6.54
C PRO A 11 -4.44 -1.04 5.78
N GLU A 12 -5.60 -0.44 5.59
CA GLU A 12 -5.78 0.82 4.86
C GLU A 12 -5.17 2.00 5.62
N ILE A 13 -5.35 2.05 6.94
CA ILE A 13 -4.77 3.09 7.80
C ILE A 13 -3.23 3.00 7.76
N VAL A 14 -2.68 1.79 7.84
CA VAL A 14 -1.23 1.58 7.75
C VAL A 14 -0.68 2.07 6.42
N LEU A 15 -1.36 1.76 5.30
CA LEU A 15 -0.95 2.20 3.97
C LEU A 15 -1.00 3.73 3.83
N ALA A 16 -2.05 4.37 4.33
CA ALA A 16 -2.19 5.83 4.28
C ALA A 16 -1.12 6.54 5.12
N VAL A 17 -0.87 6.07 6.34
CA VAL A 17 0.18 6.62 7.21
C VAL A 17 1.55 6.43 6.59
N TYR A 18 1.83 5.25 6.03
CA TYR A 18 3.06 4.98 5.32
C TYR A 18 3.25 5.91 4.11
N ALA A 19 2.21 6.15 3.32
CA ALA A 19 2.28 7.06 2.17
C ALA A 19 2.62 8.49 2.60
N MET A 20 1.97 9.00 3.67
CA MET A 20 2.25 10.33 4.21
C MET A 20 3.69 10.45 4.73
N LEU A 21 4.15 9.45 5.51
CA LEU A 21 5.52 9.41 6.03
C LEU A 21 6.56 9.24 4.92
N GLY A 22 6.27 8.43 3.91
CA GLY A 22 7.11 8.24 2.75
C GLY A 22 7.30 9.54 1.96
N LEU A 23 6.23 10.31 1.80
CA LEU A 23 6.27 11.61 1.14
C LEU A 23 7.11 12.62 1.94
N LEU A 24 6.85 12.76 3.24
CA LEU A 24 7.65 13.65 4.11
C LEU A 24 9.12 13.22 4.15
N GLY A 25 9.39 11.93 4.32
CA GLY A 25 10.75 11.37 4.35
C GLY A 25 11.51 11.61 3.05
N ALA A 26 10.86 11.41 1.90
CA ALA A 26 11.45 11.65 0.59
C ALA A 26 11.83 13.14 0.39
N VAL A 27 10.95 14.06 0.80
CA VAL A 27 11.19 15.50 0.69
C VAL A 27 12.37 15.95 1.55
N TYR A 28 12.48 15.45 2.78
CA TYR A 28 13.54 15.87 3.72
C TYR A 28 14.89 15.18 3.53
N THR A 29 14.94 13.95 2.99
CA THR A 29 16.15 13.10 3.09
C THR A 29 16.96 13.01 1.78
N GLY A 30 16.42 13.49 0.65
CA GLY A 30 17.23 13.73 -0.55
C GLY A 30 16.74 13.02 -1.81
N LYS A 31 15.76 13.65 -2.48
CA LYS A 31 15.42 13.56 -3.92
C LYS A 31 15.86 12.24 -4.60
N ASP A 32 16.81 12.29 -5.53
CA ASP A 32 16.92 11.27 -6.58
C ASP A 32 17.62 9.97 -6.12
N ARG A 33 18.40 10.01 -5.03
CA ARG A 33 19.19 8.84 -4.59
C ARG A 33 18.38 7.83 -3.78
N MET A 34 17.30 8.27 -3.12
CA MET A 34 16.42 7.40 -2.34
C MET A 34 15.25 6.83 -3.14
N ALA A 35 15.01 7.29 -4.37
CA ALA A 35 13.86 6.89 -5.17
C ALA A 35 13.83 5.38 -5.42
N GLY A 36 14.96 4.79 -5.78
CA GLY A 36 15.06 3.34 -5.99
C GLY A 36 14.80 2.52 -4.71
N MET A 37 15.30 2.98 -3.56
CA MET A 37 15.10 2.29 -2.28
C MET A 37 13.65 2.40 -1.81
N LEU A 38 13.02 3.56 -1.99
CA LEU A 38 11.62 3.79 -1.66
C LEU A 38 10.68 2.93 -2.52
N VAL A 39 10.95 2.76 -3.81
CA VAL A 39 10.17 1.87 -4.70
C VAL A 39 10.22 0.41 -4.24
N TRP A 40 11.39 -0.09 -3.82
CA TRP A 40 11.50 -1.44 -3.28
C TRP A 40 10.79 -1.60 -1.93
N LEU A 41 10.89 -0.60 -1.06
CA LEU A 41 10.17 -0.59 0.22
C LEU A 41 8.65 -0.54 0.04
N THR A 42 8.15 0.30 -0.86
CA THR A 42 6.69 0.43 -1.14
C THR A 42 6.15 -0.86 -1.73
N ALA A 43 6.87 -1.46 -2.69
CA ALA A 43 6.50 -2.75 -3.29
C ALA A 43 6.47 -3.87 -2.24
N GLY A 44 7.49 -3.94 -1.37
CA GLY A 44 7.54 -4.90 -0.26
C GLY A 44 6.36 -4.73 0.72
N LEU A 45 6.02 -3.49 1.07
CA LEU A 45 4.86 -3.21 1.92
C LEU A 45 3.54 -3.65 1.27
N PHE A 46 3.36 -3.38 -0.03
CA PHE A 46 2.14 -3.78 -0.74
C PHE A 46 1.96 -5.30 -0.73
N VAL A 47 3.04 -6.06 -0.95
CA VAL A 47 3.01 -7.53 -0.87
C VAL A 47 2.71 -8.00 0.56
N ALA A 48 3.35 -7.41 1.57
CA ALA A 48 3.11 -7.77 2.98
C ALA A 48 1.65 -7.52 3.39
N LEU A 49 1.08 -6.38 3.01
CA LEU A 49 -0.33 -6.06 3.25
C LEU A 49 -1.26 -6.98 2.48
N ALA A 50 -0.91 -7.36 1.24
CA ALA A 50 -1.69 -8.32 0.46
C ALA A 50 -1.76 -9.69 1.18
N PHE A 51 -0.65 -10.19 1.71
CA PHE A 51 -0.63 -11.43 2.50
C PHE A 51 -1.44 -11.32 3.81
N TYR A 52 -1.33 -10.18 4.50
CA TYR A 52 -2.10 -9.94 5.71
C TYR A 52 -3.61 -9.93 5.44
N ILE A 53 -4.04 -9.22 4.40
CA ILE A 53 -5.45 -9.17 3.98
C ILE A 53 -5.92 -10.56 3.52
N ALA A 54 -5.11 -11.32 2.79
CA ALA A 54 -5.45 -12.67 2.33
C ALA A 54 -5.66 -13.66 3.50
N SER A 55 -4.97 -13.46 4.63
CA SER A 55 -5.00 -14.38 5.78
C SER A 55 -6.22 -14.18 6.69
N ALA A 56 -6.94 -13.07 6.58
CA ALA A 56 -8.11 -12.84 7.42
C ALA A 56 -9.35 -13.60 6.92
N THR A 57 -10.17 -14.07 7.87
CA THR A 57 -11.33 -14.93 7.62
C THR A 57 -12.64 -14.31 8.12
N GLY A 58 -13.72 -14.66 7.44
CA GLY A 58 -15.09 -14.21 7.74
C GLY A 58 -15.49 -12.92 7.03
N THR A 59 -16.78 -12.62 7.10
CA THR A 59 -17.34 -11.35 6.63
C THR A 59 -17.46 -10.41 7.80
N ARG A 60 -16.90 -9.20 7.68
CA ARG A 60 -16.96 -8.18 8.73
C ARG A 60 -17.55 -6.91 8.15
N THR A 61 -18.53 -6.36 8.85
CA THR A 61 -19.08 -5.05 8.53
C THR A 61 -18.66 -4.07 9.61
N ALA A 62 -18.28 -2.86 9.22
CA ALA A 62 -17.88 -1.79 10.12
C ALA A 62 -18.69 -0.53 9.86
N PHE A 63 -18.76 0.36 10.85
CA PHE A 63 -19.41 1.67 10.76
C PHE A 63 -20.86 1.61 10.29
N GLY A 64 -21.66 0.74 10.90
CA GLY A 64 -23.09 0.63 10.59
C GLY A 64 -23.40 0.17 9.15
N GLY A 65 -22.46 -0.50 8.48
CA GLY A 65 -22.63 -1.01 7.11
C GLY A 65 -21.96 -0.17 6.03
N MET A 66 -21.26 0.91 6.37
CA MET A 66 -20.49 1.72 5.41
C MET A 66 -19.25 1.00 4.86
N PHE A 67 -18.74 0.01 5.59
CA PHE A 67 -17.60 -0.80 5.15
C PHE A 67 -17.95 -2.28 5.26
N ILE A 68 -17.75 -3.00 4.16
CA ILE A 68 -18.04 -4.44 4.04
C ILE A 68 -16.73 -5.11 3.61
N ASP A 69 -16.12 -5.87 4.52
CA ASP A 69 -15.00 -6.76 4.24
C ASP A 69 -15.51 -8.18 4.03
N ASP A 70 -15.84 -8.53 2.79
CA ASP A 70 -16.25 -9.86 2.36
C ASP A 70 -15.15 -10.55 1.54
N GLY A 71 -15.42 -11.77 1.07
CA GLY A 71 -14.46 -12.52 0.25
C GLY A 71 -14.09 -11.83 -1.05
N PHE A 72 -15.02 -11.10 -1.67
CA PHE A 72 -14.80 -10.39 -2.93
C PHE A 72 -13.94 -9.13 -2.71
N ALA A 73 -14.29 -8.30 -1.73
CA ALA A 73 -13.52 -7.12 -1.35
C ALA A 73 -12.07 -7.50 -1.00
N ARG A 74 -11.88 -8.60 -0.26
CA ARG A 74 -10.55 -9.14 0.05
C ARG A 74 -9.77 -9.52 -1.22
N PHE A 75 -10.39 -10.27 -2.12
CA PHE A 75 -9.78 -10.65 -3.40
C PHE A 75 -9.39 -9.43 -4.24
N ALA A 76 -10.29 -8.44 -4.34
CA ALA A 76 -10.06 -7.21 -5.09
C ALA A 76 -8.88 -6.41 -4.50
N LYS A 77 -8.85 -6.21 -3.17
CA LYS A 77 -7.76 -5.51 -2.48
C LYS A 77 -6.40 -6.19 -2.70
N VAL A 78 -6.34 -7.50 -2.55
CA VAL A 78 -5.11 -8.28 -2.79
C VAL A 78 -4.64 -8.14 -4.23
N THR A 79 -5.55 -8.23 -5.20
CA THR A 79 -5.22 -8.08 -6.63
C THR A 79 -4.69 -6.68 -6.94
N ILE A 80 -5.29 -5.63 -6.38
CA ILE A 80 -4.83 -4.25 -6.55
C ILE A 80 -3.44 -4.05 -5.93
N LEU A 81 -3.19 -4.55 -4.72
CA LEU A 81 -1.89 -4.41 -4.06
C LEU A 81 -0.77 -5.14 -4.82
N LEU A 82 -1.02 -6.36 -5.28
CA LEU A 82 -0.04 -7.13 -6.04
C LEU A 82 0.22 -6.52 -7.43
N SER A 83 -0.82 -6.06 -8.12
CA SER A 83 -0.65 -5.38 -9.42
C SER A 83 0.09 -4.04 -9.26
N ALA A 84 -0.21 -3.26 -8.22
CA ALA A 84 0.52 -2.04 -7.92
C ALA A 84 1.99 -2.31 -7.60
N ALA A 85 2.30 -3.36 -6.83
CA ALA A 85 3.67 -3.77 -6.54
C ALA A 85 4.44 -4.16 -7.82
N ALA A 86 3.80 -4.95 -8.71
CA ALA A 86 4.40 -5.35 -9.98
C ALA A 86 4.70 -4.14 -10.88
N VAL A 87 3.75 -3.22 -11.01
CA VAL A 87 3.92 -1.98 -11.80
C VAL A 87 5.04 -1.11 -11.21
N LEU A 88 5.12 -0.96 -9.88
CA LEU A 88 6.20 -0.23 -9.21
C LEU A 88 7.58 -0.81 -9.53
N VAL A 89 7.74 -2.13 -9.41
CA VAL A 89 9.03 -2.79 -9.70
C VAL A 89 9.40 -2.69 -11.18
N MET A 90 8.45 -2.89 -12.09
CA MET A 90 8.70 -2.77 -13.53
C MET A 90 9.05 -1.32 -13.94
N SER A 91 8.40 -0.34 -13.33
CA SER A 91 8.60 1.08 -13.66
C SER A 91 9.92 1.64 -13.09
N GLN A 92 10.52 1.01 -12.08
CA GLN A 92 11.80 1.46 -11.52
C GLN A 92 12.90 1.58 -12.58
N ASP A 93 13.11 0.51 -13.36
CA ASP A 93 14.21 0.44 -14.33
C ASP A 93 13.91 1.31 -15.56
N TYR A 94 12.63 1.45 -15.92
CA TYR A 94 12.18 2.37 -16.96
C TYR A 94 12.41 3.84 -16.58
N MET A 95 12.03 4.23 -15.36
CA MET A 95 12.21 5.60 -14.86
C MET A 95 13.71 5.93 -14.69
N ALA A 96 14.52 4.96 -14.26
CA ALA A 96 15.97 5.12 -14.12
C ALA A 96 16.65 5.40 -15.46
N ARG A 97 16.33 4.60 -16.48
CA ARG A 97 16.93 4.72 -17.83
C ARG A 97 16.57 6.03 -18.52
N ARG A 98 15.42 6.62 -18.19
CA ARG A 98 14.90 7.81 -18.88
C ARG A 98 15.20 9.12 -18.15
N ASN A 99 15.99 9.10 -17.07
CA ASN A 99 16.22 10.25 -16.18
C ASN A 99 14.89 10.88 -15.68
N LEU A 100 13.84 10.06 -15.56
CA LEU A 100 12.51 10.45 -15.08
C LEU A 100 12.27 9.99 -13.64
N LEU A 101 13.27 9.39 -12.96
CA LEU A 101 13.25 9.20 -11.51
C LEU A 101 13.36 10.56 -10.81
N LYS A 102 12.27 11.32 -10.87
CA LYS A 102 12.03 12.48 -10.02
C LYS A 102 10.99 12.05 -9.00
N PHE A 103 11.14 12.52 -7.77
CA PHE A 103 10.11 12.34 -6.75
C PHE A 103 8.92 13.22 -7.09
N GLU A 104 7.91 12.61 -7.72
CA GLU A 104 6.53 13.07 -7.83
C GLU A 104 5.65 11.91 -8.32
#